data_AF-A0A1E3WD63-F1
#
_entry.id   AF-A0A1E3WD63-F1
#
_cell.length_a   1.000
_cell.length_b   1.000
_cell.length_c   1.000
_cell.angle_alpha   90.00
_cell.angle_beta   90.00
_cell.angle_gamma   90.00
#
_symmetry.space_group_name_H-M   'P 1'
#
loop_
_entity.id
_entity.type
_entity.pdbx_description
1 polymer ?
#
loop_
_entity_poly.entity_id
_entity_poly.type
_entity_poly.pdbx_seq_one_letter_code
_entity_poly.pdbx_strand_id
1 'polypeptide(L)'
;MLKVAFEGYLRLDNFGPERLKDMPREEALRSFLRQQLQPLLASKEMNHYIRIFAWENVRPSKALSSFVKTSAMPFLDSATDLVRRFLPPGASGEDAMCAAISLMGQCSIFVLNREQFAQPPFDLKIDEAFVERLADFLSALTLQGFAQQA
;
A
#
# COMPACT_ATOMS: atom_id res chain seq x y z
N MET A 1 -16.97 13.23 7.81
CA MET A 1 -16.88 11.75 7.65
C MET A 1 -15.74 11.34 6.73
N LEU A 2 -15.70 11.75 5.46
CA LEU A 2 -14.60 11.41 4.53
C LEU A 2 -13.20 11.77 5.07
N LYS A 3 -12.98 13.01 5.52
CA LYS A 3 -11.70 13.42 6.14
C LYS A 3 -11.29 12.54 7.33
N VAL A 4 -12.24 12.16 8.19
CA VAL A 4 -12.01 11.28 9.35
C VAL A 4 -11.71 9.85 8.91
N ALA A 5 -12.37 9.35 7.86
CA ALA A 5 -12.09 8.05 7.27
C ALA A 5 -10.67 7.99 6.69
N PHE A 6 -10.25 9.04 5.99
CA PHE A 6 -8.91 9.17 5.45
C PHE A 6 -7.84 9.32 6.53
N GLU A 7 -8.09 10.15 7.55
CA GLU A 7 -7.19 10.26 8.71
C GLU A 7 -7.12 8.95 9.51
N GLY A 8 -8.23 8.22 9.63
CA GLY A 8 -8.26 6.88 10.22
C GLY A 8 -7.44 5.87 9.41
N TYR A 9 -7.52 5.93 8.08
CA TYR A 9 -6.70 5.11 7.18
C TYR A 9 -5.21 5.46 7.29
N LEU A 10 -4.84 6.74 7.31
CA LEU A 10 -3.44 7.16 7.52
C LEU A 10 -2.89 6.74 8.89
N ARG A 11 -3.73 6.74 9.93
CA ARG A 11 -3.36 6.24 11.25
C ARG A 11 -3.11 4.73 11.27
N LEU A 12 -3.75 3.97 10.38
CA LEU A 12 -3.46 2.54 10.20
C LEU A 12 -2.17 2.31 9.45
N ASP A 13 -1.87 3.15 8.47
CA ASP A 13 -0.64 3.02 7.66
C ASP A 13 0.60 3.20 8.54
N ASN A 14 0.51 3.97 9.64
CA ASN A 14 1.55 4.24 10.66
C ASN A 14 2.98 4.26 10.07
N PHE A 15 3.06 4.85 8.88
CA PHE A 15 4.14 4.63 7.95
C PHE A 15 5.30 5.50 8.38
N GLY A 16 6.44 4.87 8.68
CA GLY A 16 7.66 5.54 9.15
C GLY A 16 8.73 5.56 8.06
N PRO A 17 8.62 6.41 7.02
CA PRO A 17 9.49 6.38 5.84
C PRO A 17 10.96 6.56 6.19
N GLU A 18 11.25 7.36 7.22
CA GLU A 18 12.62 7.62 7.66
C GLU A 18 13.34 6.33 8.06
N ARG A 19 12.64 5.35 8.63
CA ARG A 19 13.25 4.06 9.02
C ARG A 19 13.61 3.19 7.82
N LEU A 20 12.98 3.40 6.66
CA LEU A 20 13.23 2.59 5.46
C LEU A 20 14.54 2.98 4.76
N LYS A 21 15.00 4.22 4.97
CA LYS A 21 16.23 4.75 4.35
C LYS A 21 17.48 4.01 4.84
N ASP A 22 17.50 3.66 6.12
CA ASP A 22 18.65 3.01 6.77
C ASP A 22 18.66 1.49 6.61
N MET A 23 17.53 0.90 6.19
CA MET A 23 17.41 -0.55 5.98
C MET A 23 18.04 -0.97 4.64
N PRO A 24 18.57 -2.21 4.53
CA PRO A 24 18.85 -2.85 3.25
C PRO A 24 17.62 -2.79 2.33
N ARG A 25 17.82 -2.55 1.03
CA ARG A 25 16.70 -2.24 0.10
C ARG A 25 15.59 -3.30 0.12
N GLU A 26 15.95 -4.58 0.13
CA GLU A 26 15.00 -5.71 0.13
C GLU A 26 14.21 -5.79 1.44
N GLU A 27 14.88 -5.54 2.57
CA GLU A 27 14.26 -5.49 3.89
C GLU A 27 13.32 -4.27 4.03
N ALA A 28 13.72 -3.13 3.46
CA ALA A 28 12.90 -1.93 3.38
C ALA A 28 11.62 -2.18 2.57
N LEU A 29 11.72 -2.89 1.44
CA LEU A 29 10.57 -3.27 0.62
C LEU A 29 9.62 -4.19 1.36
N ARG A 30 10.15 -5.23 2.02
CA ARG A 30 9.34 -6.15 2.82
C ARG A 30 8.63 -5.41 3.96
N SER A 31 9.35 -4.52 4.65
CA SER A 31 8.80 -3.73 5.74
C SER A 31 7.71 -2.77 5.28
N PHE A 32 7.90 -2.12 4.13
CA PHE A 32 6.90 -1.28 3.47
C PHE A 32 5.63 -2.08 3.17
N LEU A 33 5.77 -3.22 2.50
CA LEU A 33 4.63 -4.08 2.13
C LEU A 33 3.89 -4.61 3.36
N ARG A 34 4.62 -5.03 4.40
CA ARG A 34 4.02 -5.46 5.66
C ARG A 34 3.19 -4.34 6.30
N GLN A 35 3.71 -3.11 6.33
CA GLN A 35 2.99 -1.94 6.86
C GLN A 35 1.72 -1.68 6.05
N GLN A 36 1.80 -1.67 4.72
CA GLN A 36 0.62 -1.50 3.86
C GLN A 36 -0.46 -2.56 4.03
N LEU A 37 -0.10 -3.75 4.52
CA LEU A 37 -1.02 -4.86 4.73
C LEU A 37 -1.58 -4.91 6.17
N GLN A 38 -1.05 -4.12 7.11
CA GLN A 38 -1.57 -4.06 8.49
C GLN A 38 -3.08 -3.76 8.59
N PRO A 39 -3.69 -2.92 7.72
CA PRO A 39 -5.13 -2.72 7.74
C PRO A 39 -5.97 -4.01 7.59
N LEU A 40 -5.40 -5.12 7.08
CA LEU A 40 -6.07 -6.43 7.04
C LEU A 40 -6.38 -7.00 8.43
N LEU A 41 -5.71 -6.52 9.47
CA LEU A 41 -5.91 -6.95 10.85
C LEU A 41 -6.79 -5.99 11.64
N ALA A 42 -7.26 -4.91 11.01
CA ALA A 42 -7.98 -3.85 11.68
C ALA A 42 -9.36 -4.32 12.20
N SER A 43 -9.84 -3.63 13.23
CA SER A 43 -11.15 -3.90 13.83
C SER A 43 -12.30 -3.61 12.86
N LYS A 44 -13.51 -4.11 13.18
CA LYS A 44 -14.70 -3.93 12.33
C LYS A 44 -15.06 -2.46 12.10
N GLU A 45 -14.91 -1.59 13.10
CA GLU A 45 -15.15 -0.14 12.95
C GLU A 45 -14.21 0.48 11.94
N MET A 46 -12.96 0.01 11.89
CA MET A 46 -11.95 0.51 10.96
C MET A 46 -12.21 0.04 9.52
N ASN A 47 -12.79 -1.16 9.36
CA ASN A 47 -13.19 -1.69 8.06
C ASN A 47 -14.24 -0.81 7.35
N HIS A 48 -15.06 -0.08 8.12
CA HIS A 48 -16.01 0.88 7.57
C HIS A 48 -15.31 2.01 6.79
N TYR A 49 -14.19 2.52 7.30
CA TYR A 49 -13.43 3.59 6.64
C TYR A 49 -12.73 3.12 5.36
N ILE A 50 -12.19 1.90 5.37
CA ILE A 50 -11.60 1.25 4.19
C ILE A 50 -12.66 1.13 3.08
N ARG A 51 -13.90 0.76 3.43
CA ARG A 51 -15.02 0.69 2.46
C ARG A 51 -15.38 2.05 1.87
N ILE A 52 -15.41 3.11 2.67
CA ILE A 52 -15.64 4.48 2.16
C ILE A 52 -14.53 4.86 1.17
N PHE A 53 -13.27 4.55 1.49
CA PHE A 53 -12.14 4.79 0.61
C PHE A 53 -12.24 3.99 -0.71
N ALA A 54 -12.63 2.71 -0.65
CA ALA A 54 -12.84 1.88 -1.84
C ALA A 54 -13.89 2.49 -2.78
N TRP A 55 -15.00 2.98 -2.24
CA TRP A 55 -16.05 3.64 -3.02
C TRP A 55 -15.59 4.94 -3.68
N GLU A 56 -14.78 5.74 -2.99
CA GLU A 56 -14.18 6.95 -3.55
C GLU A 56 -13.18 6.65 -4.68
N ASN A 57 -12.51 5.49 -4.69
CA ASN A 57 -11.65 5.10 -5.81
C ASN A 57 -12.45 4.78 -7.08
N VAL A 58 -13.67 4.24 -6.95
CA VAL A 58 -14.56 3.94 -8.09
C VAL A 58 -15.15 5.23 -8.67
N ARG A 59 -15.47 6.22 -7.81
CA ARG A 59 -15.99 7.52 -8.24
C ARG A 59 -15.37 8.65 -7.41
N PRO A 60 -14.20 9.16 -7.82
CA PRO A 60 -13.48 10.21 -7.10
C PRO A 60 -14.33 11.45 -6.86
N SER A 61 -14.55 11.80 -5.60
CA SER A 61 -15.17 13.08 -5.25
C SER A 61 -14.12 14.20 -5.19
N LYS A 62 -14.59 15.46 -5.20
CA LYS A 62 -13.73 16.63 -4.92
C LYS A 62 -13.05 16.54 -3.55
N ALA A 63 -13.66 15.85 -2.59
CA ALA A 63 -13.09 15.63 -1.27
C ALA A 63 -11.87 14.69 -1.34
N LEU A 64 -11.95 13.59 -2.09
CA LEU A 64 -10.80 12.72 -2.37
C LEU A 64 -9.69 13.49 -3.09
N SER A 65 -10.02 14.25 -4.14
CA SER A 65 -9.01 15.02 -4.88
C SER A 65 -8.29 16.05 -4.01
N SER A 66 -9.00 16.70 -3.09
CA SER A 66 -8.42 17.67 -2.16
C SER A 66 -7.58 16.98 -1.07
N PHE A 67 -8.01 15.80 -0.62
CA PHE A 67 -7.28 14.97 0.31
C PHE A 67 -5.97 14.44 -0.29
N VAL A 68 -6.00 13.89 -1.51
CA VAL A 68 -4.81 13.37 -2.20
C VAL A 68 -3.73 14.44 -2.31
N LYS A 69 -4.12 15.66 -2.72
CA LYS A 69 -3.20 16.80 -2.85
C LYS A 69 -2.53 17.24 -1.54
N THR A 70 -3.19 17.04 -0.40
CA THR A 70 -2.74 17.58 0.89
C THR A 70 -2.15 16.53 1.82
N SER A 71 -2.50 15.26 1.64
CA SER A 71 -2.25 14.21 2.63
C SER A 71 -1.69 12.91 2.05
N ALA A 72 -1.93 12.59 0.77
CA ALA A 72 -1.43 11.36 0.14
C ALA A 72 -0.09 11.53 -0.58
N MET A 73 0.28 12.77 -0.94
CA MET A 73 1.56 13.08 -1.61
C MET A 73 2.79 12.60 -0.82
N PRO A 74 2.91 12.84 0.51
CA PRO A 74 4.08 12.37 1.27
C PRO A 74 4.25 10.85 1.29
N PHE A 75 3.13 10.13 1.21
CA PHE A 75 3.11 8.67 1.16
C PHE A 75 3.59 8.15 -0.20
N LEU A 76 3.11 8.76 -1.29
CA LEU A 76 3.54 8.44 -2.65
C LEU A 76 5.02 8.81 -2.90
N ASP A 77 5.48 9.93 -2.36
CA ASP A 77 6.89 10.35 -2.44
C ASP A 77 7.79 9.30 -1.78
N SER A 78 7.40 8.80 -0.60
CA SER A 78 8.16 7.78 0.10
C SER A 78 8.20 6.42 -0.63
N ALA A 79 7.07 6.02 -1.22
CA ALA A 79 7.03 4.84 -2.08
C ALA A 79 7.92 5.03 -3.33
N THR A 80 7.93 6.23 -3.89
CA THR A 80 8.78 6.61 -5.04
C THR A 80 10.27 6.53 -4.67
N ASP A 81 10.66 7.06 -3.51
CA ASP A 81 12.05 6.98 -3.01
C ASP A 81 12.49 5.52 -2.79
N LEU A 82 11.60 4.68 -2.28
CA LEU A 82 11.87 3.26 -2.09
C LEU A 82 12.08 2.54 -3.43
N VAL A 83 11.17 2.67 -4.39
CA VAL A 83 11.26 1.96 -5.67
C VAL A 83 12.46 2.42 -6.50
N ARG A 84 12.87 3.69 -6.39
CA ARG A 84 14.09 4.21 -7.05
C ARG A 84 15.35 3.44 -6.69
N ARG A 85 15.41 2.77 -5.53
CA ARG A 85 16.55 1.94 -5.10
C ARG A 85 16.68 0.63 -5.90
N PHE A 86 15.66 0.29 -6.69
CA PHE A 86 15.58 -0.91 -7.51
C PHE A 86 15.58 -0.62 -9.00
N LEU A 87 15.31 0.62 -9.41
CA LEU A 87 15.28 1.01 -10.82
C LEU A 87 16.69 1.31 -11.35
N PRO A 88 16.91 1.20 -12.68
CA PRO A 88 18.18 1.58 -13.30
C PRO A 88 18.57 3.04 -13.01
N PRO A 89 19.88 3.34 -12.96
CA PRO A 89 20.35 4.72 -12.98
C PRO A 89 19.79 5.46 -14.21
N GLY A 90 19.11 6.59 -13.98
CA GLY A 90 18.50 7.39 -15.05
C GLY A 90 17.04 7.05 -15.37
N ALA A 91 16.40 6.12 -14.65
CA ALA A 91 14.95 5.92 -14.74
C ALA A 91 14.20 7.25 -14.55
N SER A 92 13.20 7.48 -15.39
CA SER A 92 12.47 8.75 -15.40
C SER A 92 11.65 8.93 -14.13
N GLY A 93 11.24 10.17 -13.86
CA GLY A 93 10.29 10.44 -12.76
C GLY A 93 8.95 9.72 -12.95
N GLU A 94 8.52 9.56 -14.20
CA GLU A 94 7.28 8.86 -14.55
C GLU A 94 7.39 7.36 -14.29
N ASP A 95 8.50 6.72 -14.66
CA ASP A 95 8.73 5.29 -14.40
C ASP A 95 8.74 5.00 -12.89
N ALA A 96 9.42 5.85 -12.11
CA ALA A 96 9.45 5.73 -10.66
C ALA A 96 8.06 5.89 -10.04
N MET A 97 7.25 6.82 -10.57
CA MET A 97 5.88 7.04 -10.13
C MET A 97 4.99 5.83 -10.46
N CYS A 98 5.08 5.32 -11.69
CA CYS A 98 4.34 4.12 -12.12
C CYS A 98 4.71 2.89 -11.28
N ALA A 99 6.00 2.72 -10.96
CA ALA A 99 6.48 1.67 -10.07
C ALA A 99 5.91 1.82 -8.65
N ALA A 100 5.90 3.03 -8.09
CA ALA A 100 5.36 3.32 -6.77
C ALA A 100 3.83 3.05 -6.70
N ILE A 101 3.08 3.52 -7.69
CA ILE A 101 1.64 3.27 -7.81
C ILE A 101 1.37 1.76 -7.92
N SER A 102 2.17 1.04 -8.74
CA SER A 102 2.03 -0.42 -8.89
C SER A 102 2.33 -1.15 -7.58
N LEU A 103 3.37 -0.74 -6.85
CA LEU A 103 3.70 -1.28 -5.52
C LEU A 103 2.54 -1.09 -4.53
N MET A 104 2.00 0.12 -4.44
CA MET A 104 0.86 0.43 -3.56
C MET A 104 -0.42 -0.30 -3.97
N GLY A 105 -0.66 -0.42 -5.28
CA GLY A 105 -1.84 -1.09 -5.83
C GLY A 105 -1.91 -2.57 -5.47
N GLN A 106 -0.76 -3.26 -5.43
CA GLN A 106 -0.66 -4.67 -5.05
C GLN A 106 -1.19 -4.94 -3.64
N CYS A 107 -0.94 -4.05 -2.67
CA CYS A 107 -1.50 -4.17 -1.32
C CYS A 107 -2.98 -3.77 -1.27
N SER A 108 -3.32 -2.70 -1.98
CA SER A 108 -4.64 -2.06 -1.93
C SER A 108 -5.77 -3.03 -2.29
N ILE A 109 -5.56 -3.94 -3.25
CA ILE A 109 -6.60 -4.90 -3.64
C ILE A 109 -7.01 -5.82 -2.47
N PHE A 110 -6.07 -6.29 -1.65
CA PHE A 110 -6.37 -7.15 -0.51
C PHE A 110 -7.05 -6.38 0.60
N VAL A 111 -6.54 -5.19 0.91
CA VAL A 111 -7.08 -4.33 1.97
C VAL A 111 -8.52 -3.93 1.66
N LEU A 112 -8.79 -3.45 0.44
CA LEU A 112 -10.11 -2.94 0.05
C LEU A 112 -11.15 -4.06 -0.08
N ASN A 113 -10.73 -5.29 -0.42
CA ASN A 113 -11.63 -6.42 -0.65
C ASN A 113 -11.55 -7.48 0.46
N ARG A 114 -11.02 -7.12 1.63
CA ARG A 114 -10.84 -8.02 2.78
C ARG A 114 -12.09 -8.82 3.12
N GLU A 115 -13.25 -8.16 3.23
CA GLU A 115 -14.52 -8.83 3.57
C GLU A 115 -14.90 -9.87 2.51
N GLN A 116 -14.75 -9.53 1.23
CA GLN A 116 -15.07 -10.43 0.13
C GLN A 116 -14.14 -11.64 0.10
N PHE A 117 -12.84 -11.44 0.29
CA PHE A 117 -11.87 -12.54 0.28
C PHE A 117 -11.97 -13.45 1.51
N ALA A 118 -12.55 -12.96 2.62
CA ALA A 118 -12.84 -13.79 3.79
C ALA A 118 -14.14 -14.60 3.67
N GLN A 119 -14.86 -14.51 2.55
CA GLN A 119 -16.11 -15.25 2.28
C GLN A 119 -15.92 -16.22 1.11
N PRO A 120 -16.84 -17.18 0.91
CA PRO A 120 -16.84 -18.04 -0.28
C PRO A 120 -16.88 -17.21 -1.57
N PRO A 121 -16.20 -17.66 -2.66
CA PRO A 121 -15.48 -18.94 -2.80
C PRO A 121 -14.00 -18.87 -2.36
N PHE A 122 -13.52 -17.74 -1.83
CA PHE A 122 -12.11 -17.57 -1.50
C PHE A 122 -11.75 -18.12 -0.13
N ASP A 123 -12.63 -17.91 0.86
CA ASP A 123 -12.51 -18.42 2.23
C ASP A 123 -11.12 -18.19 2.86
N LEU A 124 -10.50 -17.05 2.56
CA LEU A 124 -9.18 -16.72 3.06
C LEU A 124 -9.24 -16.42 4.57
N LYS A 125 -8.42 -17.13 5.34
CA LYS A 125 -8.18 -16.80 6.74
C LYS A 125 -7.20 -15.62 6.83
N ILE A 126 -7.74 -14.42 7.05
CA ILE A 126 -6.97 -13.18 7.16
C ILE A 126 -6.55 -12.96 8.62
N ASP A 127 -5.39 -13.51 8.98
CA ASP A 127 -4.73 -13.36 10.28
C ASP A 127 -3.28 -12.84 10.12
N GLU A 128 -2.56 -12.63 11.23
CA GLU A 128 -1.17 -12.11 11.20
C GLU A 128 -0.27 -12.97 10.31
N ALA A 129 -0.43 -14.31 10.37
CA ALA A 129 0.36 -15.22 9.56
C ALA A 129 0.06 -15.06 8.06
N PHE A 130 -1.19 -14.77 7.68
CA PHE A 130 -1.54 -14.41 6.32
C PHE A 130 -0.85 -13.11 5.87
N VAL A 131 -0.83 -12.08 6.71
CA VAL A 131 -0.15 -10.81 6.41
C VAL A 131 1.34 -11.02 6.16
N GLU A 132 2.04 -11.79 7.00
CA GLU A 132 3.47 -12.07 6.79
C GLU A 132 3.72 -12.82 5.48
N ARG A 133 2.95 -13.88 5.19
CA ARG A 133 3.09 -14.63 3.94
C ARG A 133 2.80 -13.78 2.71
N LEU A 134 1.81 -12.90 2.80
CA LEU A 134 1.46 -12.01 1.69
C LEU A 134 2.55 -10.94 1.48
N ALA A 135 3.12 -10.39 2.55
CA ALA A 135 4.24 -9.47 2.45
C ALA A 135 5.46 -10.14 1.80
N ASP A 136 5.80 -11.37 2.20
CA ASP A 136 6.88 -12.15 1.59
C ASP A 136 6.62 -12.42 0.10
N PHE A 137 5.40 -12.83 -0.24
CA PHE A 137 4.99 -13.11 -1.61
C PHE A 137 5.08 -11.87 -2.51
N LEU A 138 4.51 -10.75 -2.08
CA LEU A 138 4.53 -9.50 -2.84
C LEU A 138 5.94 -8.91 -2.95
N SER A 139 6.78 -9.10 -1.92
CA SER A 139 8.18 -8.69 -1.96
C SER A 139 8.92 -9.48 -3.03
N ALA A 140 8.81 -10.80 -3.04
CA ALA A 140 9.45 -11.65 -4.03
C ALA A 140 8.98 -11.32 -5.45
N LEU A 141 7.67 -11.12 -5.66
CA LEU A 141 7.10 -10.74 -6.94
C LEU A 141 7.64 -9.39 -7.42
N THR A 142 7.68 -8.40 -6.53
CA THR A 142 8.17 -7.05 -6.84
C THR A 142 9.66 -7.06 -7.17
N LEU A 143 10.47 -7.80 -6.41
CA LEU A 143 11.91 -7.93 -6.66
C LEU A 143 12.19 -8.58 -8.02
N GLN A 144 11.44 -9.63 -8.37
CA GLN A 144 11.54 -10.26 -9.69
C GLN A 144 11.13 -9.30 -10.81
N GLY A 145 10.06 -8.51 -10.60
CA GLY A 145 9.62 -7.50 -11.55
C GLY A 145 10.68 -6.41 -11.80
N PHE A 146 11.32 -5.91 -10.73
CA PHE A 146 12.39 -4.92 -10.87
C PHE A 146 13.67 -5.50 -11.46
N ALA A 147 14.00 -6.75 -11.18
CA ALA A 147 15.18 -7.42 -11.75
C ALA A 147 15.10 -7.55 -13.30
N GLN A 148 13.89 -7.58 -13.87
CA GLN A 148 13.71 -7.61 -15.33
C GLN A 148 13.85 -6.23 -16.00
N GLN A 149 13.86 -5.16 -15.20
CA GLN A 149 14.04 -3.78 -15.68
C GLN A 149 15.46 -3.25 -15.47
N ALA A 150 16.31 -3.99 -14.75
CA ALA A 150 17.68 -3.64 -14.36
C ALA A 150 18.73 -3.91 -15.45
#